data_AF-A0A8S3CN36-F1
#
_entry.id   AF-A0A8S3CN36-F1
#
_cell.length_a   1.000
_cell.length_b   1.000
_cell.length_c   1.000
_cell.angle_alpha   90.00
_cell.angle_beta   90.00
_cell.angle_gamma   90.00
#
_symmetry.space_group_name_H-M   'P 1'
#
loop_
_entity.id
_entity.type
_entity.pdbx_description
1 polymer ?
#
loop_
_entity_poly.entity_id
_entity_poly.type
_entity_poly.pdbx_seq_one_letter_code
_entity_poly.pdbx_strand_id
1 'polypeptide(L)' 'LCVGVHNCHSTGIGGGFLMNIYDVKKQECIAIDAREAAPSSAHQRMFVDGNPPPSSVSGE' A
#
# COMPACT_ATOMS: atom_id res chain seq x y z
N LEU A 1 15.26 -0.20 6.76
CA LEU A 1 15.40 -1.49 7.48
C LEU A 1 15.56 -1.30 8.99
N CYS A 2 16.62 -0.62 9.48
CA CYS A 2 16.83 -0.42 10.92
C CYS A 2 15.61 0.15 11.68
N VAL A 3 14.98 1.21 11.14
CA VAL A 3 13.77 1.80 11.77
C VAL A 3 12.63 0.79 11.88
N GLY A 4 12.46 -0.12 10.90
CA GLY A 4 11.44 -1.17 10.98
C GLY A 4 11.78 -2.32 11.92
N VAL A 5 13.04 -2.42 12.38
CA VAL A 5 13.43 -3.35 13.46
C VAL A 5 13.19 -2.71 14.83
N HIS A 6 13.56 -1.43 15.00
CA HIS A 6 13.41 -0.73 16.27
C HIS A 6 11.97 -0.27 16.53
N ASN A 7 11.32 0.27 15.51
CA ASN A 7 9.96 0.78 15.52
C ASN A 7 9.11 0.00 14.49
N CYS A 8 8.99 -1.31 14.72
CA CYS A 8 8.26 -2.22 13.82
C CYS A 8 6.79 -1.87 13.65
N HIS A 9 6.19 -1.21 14.63
CA HIS A 9 4.80 -0.76 14.59
C HIS A 9 4.58 0.45 13.67
N SER A 10 5.65 1.14 13.24
CA SER A 10 5.54 2.38 12.45
C SER A 10 5.85 2.17 10.97
N THR A 11 6.84 1.33 10.65
CA THR A 11 7.32 1.13 9.27
C THR A 11 7.95 -0.25 9.14
N GLY A 12 7.99 -0.77 7.92
CA GLY A 12 8.61 -2.05 7.62
C GLY A 12 8.40 -2.46 6.18
N ILE A 13 8.92 -3.63 5.84
CA ILE A 13 8.80 -4.20 4.49
C ILE A 13 7.38 -4.68 4.15
N GLY A 14 6.50 -4.80 5.15
CA GLY A 14 5.11 -5.24 4.98
C GLY A 14 4.11 -4.10 4.73
N GLY A 15 4.55 -2.84 4.75
CA GLY A 15 3.74 -1.68 4.39
C GLY A 15 4.21 -1.05 3.07
N GLY A 16 4.08 0.27 2.96
CA GLY A 16 4.54 1.06 1.82
C GLY A 16 5.28 2.34 2.21
N PHE A 17 5.77 3.07 1.21
CA PHE A 17 6.42 4.37 1.42
C PHE A 17 6.32 5.29 0.19
N LEU A 18 6.51 6.59 0.44
CA LEU A 18 6.75 7.61 -0.57
C LEU A 18 8.16 8.14 -0.38
N MET A 19 9.00 8.06 -1.40
CA MET A 19 10.38 8.55 -1.34
C MET A 19 10.67 9.54 -2.46
N ASN A 20 11.00 10.77 -2.08
CA ASN A 20 11.47 11.78 -3.02
C ASN A 20 12.99 11.81 -3.00
N ILE A 21 13.58 11.64 -4.18
CA ILE A 21 15.01 11.65 -4.42
C ILE A 21 15.31 12.80 -5.36
N TYR A 22 16.25 13.65 -4.98
CA TYR A 22 16.81 14.65 -5.90
C TYR A 22 18.16 14.14 -6.42
N ASP A 23 18.25 13.84 -7.71
CA ASP A 23 19.51 13.49 -8.36
C ASP A 23 20.21 14.77 -8.82
N VAL A 24 21.22 15.19 -8.04
CA VAL A 24 21.98 16.42 -8.32
C VAL A 24 22.72 16.36 -9.67
N LYS A 25 23.15 15.18 -10.13
CA LYS A 25 23.88 15.05 -11.40
C LYS A 25 22.96 15.27 -12.59
N LYS A 26 21.69 14.87 -12.46
CA LYS A 26 20.66 15.06 -13.49
C LYS A 26 19.82 16.32 -13.29
N GLN A 27 19.93 16.96 -12.12
CA GLN A 27 19.08 18.07 -11.70
C GLN A 27 17.59 17.72 -11.69
N GLU A 28 17.26 16.47 -11.36
CA GLU A 28 15.91 15.92 -11.45
C GLU A 28 15.38 15.46 -10.09
N CYS A 29 14.08 15.65 -9.87
CA CYS A 29 13.36 15.07 -8.74
C CYS A 29 12.63 13.80 -9.20
N ILE A 30 12.88 12.70 -8.51
CA ILE A 30 12.23 11.41 -8.72
C ILE A 30 11.42 11.09 -7.48
N ALA A 31 10.14 10.78 -7.66
CA ALA A 31 9.29 10.26 -6.58
C ALA A 31 9.07 8.75 -6.80
N ILE A 32 9.37 7.96 -5.79
CA ILE A 32 9.04 6.53 -5.74
C ILE A 32 7.76 6.40 -4.94
N ASP A 33 6.65 6.05 -5.62
CA ASP A 33 5.40 5.65 -4.97
C ASP A 33 5.36 4.13 -4.85
N ALA A 34 5.59 3.66 -3.63
CA ALA A 34 5.50 2.26 -3.25
C ALA A 34 4.42 2.07 -2.17
N ARG A 35 3.30 2.79 -2.29
CA ARG A 35 2.12 2.56 -1.45
C ARG A 35 1.45 1.23 -1.75
N GLU A 36 0.80 0.70 -0.74
CA GLU A 36 0.01 -0.52 -0.81
C GLU A 36 -1.17 -0.33 -1.77
N ALA A 37 -1.51 -1.40 -2.48
CA ALA A 37 -2.69 -1.46 -3.34
C ALA A 37 -3.69 -2.48 -2.79
N ALA A 38 -4.98 -2.21 -2.95
CA ALA A 38 -6.00 -3.20 -2.64
C ALA A 38 -5.82 -4.45 -3.52
N PRO A 39 -6.00 -5.66 -2.97
CA PRO A 39 -5.88 -6.88 -3.77
C PRO A 39 -6.98 -6.95 -4.84
N SER A 40 -6.75 -7.74 -5.90
CA SER A 40 -7.71 -7.87 -7.02
C SER A 40 -9.10 -8.36 -6.59
N SER A 41 -9.20 -9.06 -5.46
CA SER A 41 -10.47 -9.51 -4.88
C SER A 41 -11.00 -8.57 -3.80
N ALA A 42 -10.55 -7.31 -3.77
CA ALA A 42 -11.14 -6.29 -2.92
C ALA A 42 -12.41 -5.73 -3.59
N HIS A 43 -13.41 -5.41 -2.77
CA HIS A 43 -14.69 -4.88 -3.25
C HIS A 43 -15.13 -3.73 -2.35
N GLN A 44 -15.87 -2.77 -2.92
CA GLN A 44 -16.24 -1.52 -2.24
C GLN A 44 -16.95 -1.71 -0.88
N ARG A 45 -17.72 -2.80 -0.71
CA ARG A 45 -18.50 -3.07 0.50
C ARG A 45 -17.86 -4.10 1.45
N MET A 46 -16.56 -4.39 1.31
CA MET A 46 -15.91 -5.46 2.08
C MET A 46 -15.88 -5.26 3.60
N PHE A 47 -16.13 -4.05 4.10
CA PHE A 47 -16.20 -3.73 5.53
C PHE A 47 -17.56 -3.17 5.98
N VAL A 48 -18.62 -3.41 5.20
CA VAL A 48 -19.98 -3.04 5.60
C VAL A 48 -20.56 -4.16 6.46
N ASP A 49 -21.08 -3.82 7.64
CA ASP A 49 -21.70 -4.76 8.57
C ASP A 49 -22.84 -5.54 7.88
N GLY A 50 -22.80 -6.87 7.97
CA GLY A 50 -23.79 -7.76 7.36
C GLY A 50 -23.52 -8.15 5.91
N ASN A 51 -22.40 -7.74 5.30
CA ASN A 51 -22.05 -8.18 3.93
C ASN A 51 -21.50 -9.62 3.94
N PRO A 52 -22.12 -10.58 3.23
CA PRO A 52 -21.60 -11.94 3.14
C PRO A 52 -20.28 -11.98 2.35
N PRO A 53 -19.43 -13.00 2.59
CA PRO A 53 -18.14 -13.13 1.92
C PRO A 53 -18.28 -13.16 0.38
N PRO A 54 -17.23 -12.74 -0.35
CA PRO A 54 -17.26 -12.48 -1.78
C PRO A 54 -17.51 -13.70 -2.68
N SER A 55 -17.70 -14.89 -2.13
CA SER A 55 -18.16 -16.08 -2.88
C SER A 55 -19.62 -15.98 -3.38
N SER A 56 -20.31 -14.87 -3.11
CA SER A 56 -21.76 -14.71 -3.38
C SER A 56 -22.11 -13.67 -4.45
N VAL A 57 -21.16 -12.96 -5.04
CA VAL A 57 -21.45 -11.96 -6.09
C VAL A 57 -20.96 -12.49 -7.44
N SER A 58 -21.90 -13.05 -8.20
CA SER A 58 -21.72 -13.43 -9.59
C SER A 58 -22.22 -12.28 -10.48
N GLY A 59 -21.31 -11.71 -11.27
CA GLY A 59 -21.60 -10.78 -12.37
C GLY A 59 -21.97 -9.35 -11.95
N GLU A 60 -21.13 -8.37 -12.28
CA GLU A 60 -21.13 -7.55 -13.51
C GLU A 60 -19.75 -6.90 -13.68
#